data_AF-A0A6H1WZR2-F1
#
_entry.id   AF-A0A6H1WZR2-F1
#
_cell.length_a   1.000
_cell.length_b   1.000
_cell.length_c   1.000
_cell.angle_alpha   90.00
_cell.angle_beta   90.00
_cell.angle_gamma   90.00
#
_symmetry.space_group_name_H-M   'P 1'
#
loop_
_entity.id
_entity.type
_entity.pdbx_description
1 polymer ?
#
loop_
_entity_poly.entity_id
_entity_poly.type
_entity_poly.pdbx_seq_one_letter_code
_entity_poly.pdbx_strand_id
1 'polypeptide(L)'
;MINKYLEKIKKHITTKGFDFAGNREKNANFIEEYGFKIEDIKEILLDLNKDHHIGGPESDHNLKFSGNVWKFRYDLEIDKDFIINIYIKIRYNPPEELVCISFHEDELFE
;
A
#
# COMPACT_ATOMS: atom_id res chain seq x y z
N MET A 1 -14.78 -10.19 3.75
CA MET A 1 -13.67 -10.84 3.02
C MET A 1 -12.35 -10.09 3.22
N ILE A 2 -12.32 -8.77 2.94
CA ILE A 2 -11.14 -7.91 3.12
C ILE A 2 -10.58 -7.90 4.56
N ASN A 3 -11.40 -7.80 5.60
CA ASN A 3 -10.91 -7.73 6.99
C ASN A 3 -9.97 -8.88 7.35
N LYS A 4 -10.30 -10.12 6.95
CA LYS A 4 -9.43 -11.28 7.20
C LYS A 4 -8.08 -11.18 6.47
N TYR A 5 -8.05 -10.54 5.30
CA TYR A 5 -6.81 -10.30 4.56
C TYR A 5 -6.00 -9.16 5.14
N LEU A 6 -6.64 -8.06 5.56
CA LEU A 6 -5.98 -6.99 6.31
C LEU A 6 -5.31 -7.52 7.57
N GLU A 7 -5.98 -8.35 8.37
CA GLU A 7 -5.37 -8.99 9.53
C GLU A 7 -4.13 -9.82 9.18
N LYS A 8 -4.18 -10.57 8.06
CA LYS A 8 -3.02 -11.34 7.59
C LYS A 8 -1.88 -10.45 7.09
N ILE A 9 -2.19 -9.37 6.38
CA ILE A 9 -1.23 -8.39 5.89
C ILE A 9 -0.54 -7.70 7.08
N LYS A 10 -1.32 -7.15 8.02
CA LYS A 10 -0.79 -6.52 9.23
C LYS A 10 0.07 -7.48 10.04
N LYS A 11 -0.39 -8.72 10.22
CA LYS A 11 0.41 -9.77 10.86
C LYS A 11 1.74 -9.98 10.12
N HIS A 12 1.72 -10.12 8.80
CA HIS A 12 2.94 -10.31 8.00
C HIS A 12 3.91 -9.13 8.16
N ILE A 13 3.41 -7.88 8.10
CA ILE A 13 4.23 -6.67 8.32
C ILE A 13 4.91 -6.71 9.69
N THR A 14 4.17 -7.09 10.74
CA THR A 14 4.72 -7.13 12.11
C THR A 14 5.68 -8.28 12.36
N THR A 15 5.52 -9.43 11.70
CA THR A 15 6.33 -10.63 12.01
C THR A 15 7.46 -10.91 11.00
N LYS A 16 7.28 -10.49 9.74
CA LYS A 16 8.18 -10.78 8.62
C LYS A 16 8.60 -9.51 7.85
N GLY A 17 7.89 -8.40 8.01
CA GLY A 17 8.10 -7.19 7.22
C GLY A 17 7.35 -7.23 5.89
N PHE A 18 7.78 -6.38 4.96
CA PHE A 18 7.26 -6.26 3.60
C PHE A 18 8.36 -5.74 2.69
N ASP A 19 8.30 -6.11 1.41
CA ASP A 19 9.13 -5.50 0.38
C ASP A 19 8.44 -4.24 -0.16
N PHE A 20 9.24 -3.23 -0.50
CA PHE A 20 8.74 -2.00 -1.08
C PHE A 20 9.34 -1.77 -2.46
N ALA A 21 8.48 -1.62 -3.47
CA ALA A 21 8.88 -1.34 -4.85
C ALA A 21 9.26 0.14 -5.06
N GLY A 22 10.17 0.66 -4.24
CA GLY A 22 10.54 2.08 -4.22
C GLY A 22 11.27 2.59 -5.45
N ASN A 23 11.85 1.70 -6.25
CA ASN A 23 12.51 2.06 -7.52
C ASN A 23 11.53 2.40 -8.67
N ARG A 24 10.22 2.28 -8.45
CA ARG A 24 9.22 2.74 -9.41
C ARG A 24 9.15 4.26 -9.36
N GLU A 25 9.22 4.91 -10.52
CA GLU A 25 9.28 6.37 -10.67
C GLU A 25 8.29 7.13 -9.77
N LYS A 26 6.99 6.80 -9.82
CA LYS A 26 5.96 7.46 -8.99
C LYS A 26 6.21 7.31 -7.49
N ASN A 27 6.65 6.13 -7.04
CA ASN A 27 6.94 5.88 -5.64
C ASN A 27 8.18 6.68 -5.20
N ALA A 28 9.24 6.66 -6.02
CA ALA A 28 10.48 7.37 -5.75
C ALA A 28 10.24 8.88 -5.64
N ASN A 29 9.55 9.47 -6.63
CA ASN A 29 9.25 10.90 -6.65
C ASN A 29 8.41 11.30 -5.44
N PHE A 30 7.34 10.55 -5.12
CA PHE A 30 6.47 10.86 -3.99
C PHE A 30 7.20 10.78 -2.65
N ILE A 31 8.07 9.78 -2.48
CA ILE A 31 8.87 9.64 -1.25
C ILE A 31 9.88 10.76 -1.11
N GLU A 32 10.54 11.14 -2.20
CA GLU A 32 11.51 12.23 -2.20
C GLU A 32 10.81 13.58 -1.91
N GLU A 33 9.66 13.83 -2.54
CA GLU A 33 8.89 15.06 -2.40
C GLU A 33 8.38 15.28 -0.97
N TYR A 34 7.81 14.24 -0.35
CA TYR A 34 7.18 14.33 0.96
C TYR A 34 8.08 13.82 2.11
N GLY A 35 9.29 13.35 1.80
CA GLY A 35 10.28 12.92 2.80
C GLY A 35 9.91 11.63 3.55
N PHE A 36 9.08 10.77 2.98
CA PHE A 36 8.64 9.53 3.61
C PHE A 36 9.80 8.55 3.86
N LYS A 37 9.81 7.92 5.03
CA LYS A 37 10.67 6.78 5.34
C LYS A 37 9.90 5.48 5.23
N ILE A 38 10.64 4.37 5.18
CA ILE A 38 10.02 3.03 5.16
C ILE A 38 9.18 2.80 6.42
N GLU A 39 9.58 3.38 7.56
CA GLU A 39 8.82 3.36 8.80
C GLU A 39 7.46 4.07 8.68
N ASP A 40 7.40 5.22 8.02
CA ASP A 40 6.14 5.95 7.81
C ASP A 40 5.18 5.16 6.91
N ILE A 41 5.72 4.56 5.83
CA ILE A 41 4.96 3.67 4.95
C ILE A 41 4.42 2.49 5.76
N LYS A 42 5.27 1.88 6.61
CA LYS A 42 4.87 0.76 7.46
C LYS A 42 3.71 1.13 8.37
N GLU A 43 3.76 2.30 9.01
CA GLU A 43 2.69 2.78 9.90
C GLU A 43 1.38 2.96 9.14
N ILE A 44 1.40 3.58 7.96
CA ILE A 44 0.21 3.74 7.11
C ILE A 44 -0.35 2.38 6.68
N LEU A 45 0.50 1.43 6.28
CA LEU A 45 0.07 0.07 5.93
C LEU A 45 -0.55 -0.68 7.12
N LEU A 46 -0.07 -0.42 8.34
CA LEU A 46 -0.64 -0.99 9.57
C LEU A 46 -1.95 -0.32 9.98
N ASP A 47 -2.17 0.94 9.61
CA ASP A 47 -3.41 1.65 9.87
C ASP A 47 -4.55 1.27 8.91
N LEU A 48 -4.21 0.78 7.69
CA LEU A 48 -5.19 0.37 6.68
C LEU A 48 -6.39 -0.41 7.25
N ASN A 49 -7.60 0.06 6.96
CA ASN A 49 -8.83 -0.57 7.38
C ASN A 49 -9.74 -0.83 6.16
N LYS A 50 -10.94 -1.37 6.41
CA LYS A 50 -11.89 -1.75 5.35
C LYS A 50 -12.41 -0.56 4.55
N ASP A 51 -12.42 0.63 5.13
CA ASP A 51 -12.97 1.85 4.51
C ASP A 51 -11.96 2.47 3.55
N HIS A 52 -10.67 2.19 3.73
CA HIS A 52 -9.61 2.50 2.78
C HIS A 52 -9.61 1.60 1.54
N HIS A 53 -10.33 0.47 1.55
CA HIS A 53 -10.29 -0.52 0.48
C HIS A 53 -11.12 -0.08 -0.73
N ILE A 54 -10.45 0.11 -1.87
CA ILE A 54 -11.07 0.58 -3.11
C ILE A 54 -11.12 -0.49 -4.21
N GLY A 55 -10.43 -1.63 -4.05
CA GLY A 55 -10.49 -2.71 -5.04
C GLY A 55 -9.62 -3.93 -4.74
N GLY A 56 -9.94 -5.02 -5.45
CA GLY A 56 -9.34 -6.34 -5.27
C GLY A 56 -10.28 -7.33 -4.56
N PRO A 57 -9.84 -8.59 -4.35
CA PRO A 57 -8.57 -9.12 -4.83
C PRO A 57 -8.57 -9.33 -6.34
N GLU A 58 -7.47 -8.99 -6.98
CA GLU A 58 -7.22 -9.30 -8.41
C GLU A 58 -5.87 -9.99 -8.57
N SER A 59 -5.68 -10.69 -9.69
CA SER A 59 -4.37 -11.24 -10.05
C SER A 59 -3.40 -10.10 -10.40
N ASP A 60 -2.12 -10.29 -10.09
CA ASP A 60 -1.09 -9.39 -10.60
C ASP A 60 -1.10 -9.38 -12.13
N HIS A 61 -0.96 -8.20 -12.74
CA HIS A 61 -0.90 -8.06 -14.20
C HIS A 61 0.33 -8.77 -14.77
N ASN A 62 1.41 -8.88 -14.00
CA ASN A 62 2.56 -9.68 -14.37
C ASN A 62 2.34 -11.12 -13.92
N LEU A 63 2.02 -11.98 -14.89
CA LEU A 63 1.72 -13.40 -14.71
C LEU A 63 2.86 -14.22 -14.06
N LYS A 64 4.06 -13.65 -13.93
CA LYS A 64 5.17 -14.28 -13.19
C LYS A 64 4.97 -14.24 -11.67
N PHE A 65 4.16 -13.31 -11.17
CA PHE A 65 3.91 -13.16 -9.75
C PHE A 65 2.59 -13.84 -9.35
N SER A 66 2.66 -14.63 -8.28
CA SER A 66 1.47 -15.22 -7.64
C SER A 66 0.96 -14.33 -6.52
N GLY A 67 -0.26 -14.59 -6.06
CA GLY A 67 -0.88 -13.88 -4.95
C GLY A 67 -1.96 -12.90 -5.39
N ASN A 68 -2.57 -12.26 -4.40
CA ASN A 68 -3.69 -11.34 -4.60
C ASN A 68 -3.20 -9.90 -4.46
N VAL A 69 -3.55 -9.06 -5.44
CA VAL A 69 -3.36 -7.62 -5.39
C VAL A 69 -4.59 -6.95 -4.80
N TRP A 70 -4.35 -6.05 -3.86
CA TRP A 70 -5.35 -5.24 -3.18
C TRP A 70 -5.01 -3.76 -3.35
N LYS A 71 -6.05 -2.94 -3.51
CA LYS A 71 -5.94 -1.50 -3.74
C LYS A 71 -6.59 -0.75 -2.59
N PHE A 72 -5.90 0.27 -2.10
CA PHE A 72 -6.38 1.13 -1.04
C PHE A 72 -6.15 2.61 -1.40
N ARG A 73 -6.95 3.46 -0.77
CA ARG A 73 -6.81 4.90 -0.76
C ARG A 73 -6.74 5.35 0.70
N TYR A 74 -5.76 6.18 1.01
CA TYR A 74 -5.51 6.65 2.38
C TYR A 74 -5.40 8.17 2.39
N ASP A 75 -6.24 8.83 3.18
CA ASP A 75 -6.16 10.28 3.37
C ASP A 75 -5.18 10.58 4.49
N LEU A 76 -4.05 11.22 4.16
CA LEU A 76 -3.05 11.67 5.12
C LEU A 76 -3.20 13.17 5.35
N GLU A 77 -3.70 13.54 6.52
CA GLU A 77 -3.73 14.92 6.99
C GLU A 77 -2.33 15.33 7.45
N ILE A 78 -1.67 16.23 6.72
CA ILE A 78 -0.36 16.78 7.06
C ILE A 78 -0.52 18.04 7.91
N ASP A 79 -1.50 18.88 7.56
CA ASP A 79 -1.98 20.00 8.34
C ASP A 79 -3.50 20.16 8.16
N LYS A 80 -4.09 21.14 8.87
CA LYS A 80 -5.56 21.33 8.91
C LYS A 80 -6.20 21.58 7.54
N ASP A 81 -5.45 22.09 6.57
CA ASP A 81 -5.95 22.49 5.25
C ASP A 81 -5.27 21.69 4.12
N PHE A 82 -4.38 20.75 4.44
CA PHE A 82 -3.61 19.96 3.49
C PHE A 82 -3.72 18.46 3.76
N ILE A 83 -4.50 17.80 2.89
CA ILE A 83 -4.69 16.35 2.87
C ILE A 83 -4.07 15.79 1.60
N ILE A 84 -3.18 14.81 1.75
CA ILE A 84 -2.64 14.03 0.64
C ILE A 84 -3.45 12.75 0.50
N ASN A 85 -4.00 12.51 -0.69
CA ASN A 85 -4.65 11.25 -0.99
C ASN A 85 -3.61 10.25 -1.50
N ILE A 86 -3.35 9.18 -0.76
CA ILE A 86 -2.31 8.20 -1.10
C ILE A 86 -2.96 6.98 -1.73
N TYR A 87 -2.53 6.66 -2.95
CA TYR A 87 -2.87 5.43 -3.64
C TYR A 87 -1.90 4.30 -3.26
N ILE A 88 -2.45 3.19 -2.77
CA ILE A 88 -1.68 2.06 -2.26
C ILE A 88 -2.07 0.77 -3.00
N LYS A 89 -1.06 0.04 -3.52
CA LYS A 89 -1.22 -1.33 -4.03
C LYS A 89 -0.39 -2.31 -3.23
N ILE A 90 -1.01 -3.37 -2.75
CA ILE A 90 -0.34 -4.44 -2.00
C ILE A 90 -0.55 -5.77 -2.72
N ARG A 91 0.52 -6.49 -3.03
CA ARG A 91 0.45 -7.90 -3.38
C ARG A 91 0.73 -8.75 -2.15
N TYR A 92 -0.15 -9.70 -1.89
CA TYR A 92 0.04 -10.68 -0.82
C TYR A 92 -0.05 -12.10 -1.38
N ASN A 93 1.07 -12.81 -1.31
CA ASN A 93 1.17 -14.23 -1.61
C ASN A 93 1.46 -15.00 -0.31
N PRO A 94 0.42 -15.33 0.46
CA PRO A 94 0.59 -15.97 1.76
C PRO A 94 1.30 -17.32 1.63
N PRO A 95 2.10 -17.71 2.64
CA PRO A 95 2.43 -16.95 3.85
C PRO A 95 3.74 -16.15 3.77
N GLU A 96 4.40 -16.10 2.63
CA GLU A 96 5.81 -15.71 2.52
C GLU A 96 6.06 -14.30 1.97
N GLU A 97 5.23 -13.84 1.03
CA GLU A 97 5.52 -12.60 0.31
C GLU A 97 4.44 -11.56 0.54
N LEU A 98 4.88 -10.35 0.90
CA LEU A 98 4.06 -9.16 0.96
C LEU A 98 4.86 -8.01 0.33
N VAL A 99 4.33 -7.44 -0.77
CA VAL A 99 4.98 -6.35 -1.49
C VAL A 99 4.04 -5.15 -1.54
N CYS A 100 4.51 -4.00 -1.07
CA CYS A 100 3.90 -2.71 -1.36
C CYS A 100 4.40 -2.26 -2.76
N ILE A 101 3.52 -2.41 -3.75
CA ILE A 101 3.81 -2.15 -5.17
C ILE A 101 3.67 -0.66 -5.49
N SER A 102 2.61 -0.02 -5.00
CA SER A 102 2.36 1.41 -5.19
C SER A 102 2.20 2.06 -3.83
N PHE A 103 2.86 3.20 -3.67
CA PHE A 103 2.69 4.14 -2.57
C PHE A 103 3.06 5.52 -3.14
N HIS A 104 2.07 6.22 -3.66
CA HIS A 104 2.23 7.53 -4.27
C HIS A 104 0.92 8.31 -4.17
N GLU A 105 0.97 9.61 -4.42
CA GLU A 105 -0.24 10.43 -4.51
C GLU A 105 -1.22 9.85 -5.53
N ASP A 106 -2.50 9.79 -5.18
CA ASP A 106 -3.53 9.32 -6.08
C ASP A 106 -3.74 10.38 -7.15
N GLU A 107 -3.37 10.03 -8.37
CA GLU A 107 -3.75 10.80 -9.55
C GLU A 107 -5.25 10.58 -9.73
N LEU A 108 -6.04 11.42 -9.07
CA LEU A 108 -7.48 11.52 -9.30
C LEU A 108 -7.70 11.62 -10.82
N PHE A 109 -8.25 10.56 -11.42
CA PHE A 109 -8.94 10.70 -12.69
C PHE A 109 -10.13 11.64 -12.43
N GLU A 110 -10.19 12.73 -13.21
CA GLU A 110 -11.39 13.56 -13.39
C GLU A 110 -12.67 12.72 -13.56
#